data_AF-X6NDL2-F1
#
_entry.id   AF-X6NDL2-F1
#
_cell.length_a   1.000
_cell.length_b   1.000
_cell.length_c   1.000
_cell.angle_alpha   90.00
_cell.angle_beta   90.00
_cell.angle_gamma   90.00
#
_symmetry.space_group_name_H-M   'P 1'
#
loop_
_entity.id
_entity.type
_entity.pdbx_description
1 polymer ?
#
loop_
_entity_poly.entity_id
_entity_poly.type
_entity_poly.pdbx_seq_one_letter_code
_entity_poly.pdbx_strand_id
1 'polypeptide(L)'
;NNNNNNNNNNNNEHILSDEDNTRLQNWKDALRKELDKKFSSPETKLERVDLEMQRNILTQLEDRKLETMFARSKEVEPWDIHCLFRKLNATERQPLPLAVLMVGISQLTSDELIGKCDIAFRIVANDLESSDPQLSSTQLIKLIDYMIVTGHFTTDSLVERKSWWPHQFRIRNSFDVAKLLLCTAEIIPDTSSSSSLLTTADGREATISLSQFKDALNKLAQAKWYYEYAKQPWLQGTKEKGKQMEKDAKEKALLHPPEQLTSHTQTQQA
;
A
#
# COMPACT_ATOMS: atom_id res chain seq x y z
N ASN A 1 -6.03 -42.55 -6.42
CA ASN A 1 -4.75 -41.83 -6.42
C ASN A 1 -4.92 -40.48 -5.77
N ASN A 2 -4.65 -40.42 -4.47
CA ASN A 2 -4.55 -39.17 -3.71
C ASN A 2 -3.17 -38.58 -3.98
N ASN A 3 -3.10 -37.41 -4.62
CA ASN A 3 -1.86 -36.64 -4.72
C ASN A 3 -1.98 -35.42 -3.79
N ASN A 4 -1.39 -35.57 -2.61
CA ASN A 4 -1.06 -34.49 -1.69
C ASN A 4 0.04 -33.63 -2.33
N ASN A 5 -0.24 -32.38 -2.63
CA ASN A 5 0.79 -31.38 -2.91
C ASN A 5 0.87 -30.40 -1.74
N ASN A 6 1.82 -30.69 -0.84
CA ASN A 6 2.34 -29.76 0.15
C ASN A 6 3.11 -28.66 -0.57
N ASN A 7 2.55 -27.45 -0.63
CA ASN A 7 3.34 -26.24 -0.90
C ASN A 7 3.64 -25.54 0.43
N ASN A 8 4.87 -25.75 0.90
CA ASN A 8 5.51 -24.98 1.95
C ASN A 8 5.71 -23.54 1.47
N ASN A 9 4.84 -22.62 1.90
CA ASN A 9 5.17 -21.20 1.93
C ASN A 9 5.73 -20.87 3.31
N ASN A 10 7.07 -20.81 3.40
CA ASN A 10 7.78 -20.21 4.52
C ASN A 10 7.52 -18.70 4.55
N ASN A 11 6.37 -18.30 5.09
CA ASN A 11 6.16 -16.96 5.61
C ASN A 11 6.72 -16.91 7.02
N ASN A 12 7.96 -16.45 7.14
CA ASN A 12 8.58 -16.08 8.41
C ASN A 12 7.95 -14.76 8.90
N GLU A 13 6.66 -14.78 9.23
CA GLU A 13 6.07 -13.79 10.13
C GLU A 13 6.52 -14.20 11.53
N HIS A 14 7.53 -13.49 12.05
CA HIS A 14 7.98 -13.63 13.43
C HIS A 14 6.89 -13.07 14.34
N ILE A 15 5.80 -13.82 14.52
CA ILE A 15 4.81 -13.57 15.56
C ILE A 15 5.58 -13.77 16.87
N LEU A 16 5.85 -12.67 17.58
CA LEU A 16 6.43 -12.73 18.93
C LEU A 16 5.56 -13.66 19.77
N SER A 17 6.17 -14.63 20.44
CA SER A 17 5.44 -15.54 21.31
C SER A 17 4.74 -14.75 22.43
N ASP A 18 3.66 -15.29 23.01
CA ASP A 18 2.95 -14.63 24.11
C ASP A 18 3.88 -14.33 25.31
N GLU A 19 4.93 -15.13 25.49
CA GLU A 19 5.99 -14.90 26.47
C GLU A 19 6.86 -13.68 26.12
N ASP A 20 7.20 -13.50 24.85
CA ASP A 20 7.99 -12.34 24.39
C ASP A 20 7.19 -11.04 24.47
N ASN A 21 5.89 -11.10 24.17
CA ASN A 21 4.97 -9.96 24.36
C ASN A 21 4.85 -9.56 25.83
N THR A 22 4.76 -10.55 26.73
CA THR A 22 4.68 -10.31 28.18
C THR A 22 5.99 -9.73 28.72
N ARG A 23 7.15 -10.25 28.28
CA ARG A 23 8.47 -9.72 28.64
C ARG A 23 8.68 -8.30 28.15
N LEU A 24 8.29 -8.00 26.92
CA LEU A 24 8.36 -6.66 26.35
C LEU A 24 7.48 -5.68 27.12
N GLN A 25 6.28 -6.11 27.51
CA GLN A 25 5.37 -5.25 28.26
C GLN A 25 5.90 -4.93 29.67
N ASN A 26 6.38 -5.95 30.39
CA ASN A 26 6.99 -5.76 31.71
C ASN A 26 8.22 -4.84 31.66
N TRP A 27 9.04 -4.96 30.61
CA TRP A 27 10.18 -4.07 30.40
C TRP A 27 9.76 -2.62 30.14
N LYS A 28 8.73 -2.39 29.31
CA LYS A 28 8.18 -1.03 29.07
C LYS A 28 7.64 -0.40 30.35
N ASP A 29 6.91 -1.16 31.16
CA ASP A 29 6.32 -0.65 32.39
C ASP A 29 7.39 -0.34 33.45
N ALA A 30 8.46 -1.13 33.53
CA ALA A 30 9.62 -0.83 34.36
C ALA A 30 10.32 0.47 33.91
N LEU A 31 10.50 0.65 32.60
CA LEU A 31 11.16 1.81 32.01
C LEU A 31 10.34 3.10 32.19
N ARG A 32 9.00 3.03 32.05
CA ARG A 32 8.09 4.14 32.38
C ARG A 32 8.23 4.58 33.83
N LYS A 33 8.19 3.61 34.77
CA LYS A 33 8.29 3.88 36.19
C LYS A 33 9.63 4.54 36.56
N GLU A 34 10.72 4.14 35.90
CA GLU A 34 12.03 4.73 36.12
C GLU A 34 12.14 6.14 35.52
N LEU A 35 11.59 6.36 34.32
CA LEU A 35 11.51 7.68 33.68
C LEU A 35 10.68 8.66 34.53
N ASP A 36 9.51 8.26 35.01
CA ASP A 36 8.65 9.10 35.84
C ASP A 36 9.32 9.48 37.18
N LYS A 37 10.08 8.54 37.77
CA LYS A 37 10.87 8.80 38.97
C LYS A 37 11.96 9.86 38.72
N LYS A 38 12.70 9.76 37.61
CA LYS A 38 13.77 10.70 37.24
C LYS A 38 13.20 12.07 36.83
N PHE A 39 12.05 12.09 36.14
CA PHE A 39 11.39 13.33 35.72
C PHE A 39 10.81 14.13 36.89
N SER A 40 10.51 13.46 38.01
CA SER A 40 9.99 14.11 39.23
C SER A 40 11.05 14.93 39.97
N SER A 41 12.34 14.70 39.72
CA SER A 41 13.45 15.44 40.33
C SER A 41 14.67 15.51 39.39
N PRO A 42 14.60 16.25 38.27
CA PRO A 42 15.74 16.40 37.38
C PRO A 42 16.83 17.24 38.05
N GLU A 43 18.07 16.76 38.04
CA GLU A 43 19.20 17.45 38.66
C GLU A 43 19.67 18.63 37.79
N THR A 44 19.45 18.57 36.46
CA THR A 44 19.84 19.62 35.52
C THR A 44 18.82 19.90 34.42
N LYS A 45 18.91 21.08 33.78
CA LYS A 45 18.08 21.44 32.61
C LYS A 45 18.32 20.51 31.42
N LEU A 46 19.56 20.07 31.22
CA LEU A 46 19.93 19.17 30.12
C LEU A 46 19.34 17.78 30.32
N GLU A 47 19.38 17.27 31.55
CA GLU A 47 18.75 16.00 31.93
C GLU A 47 17.22 16.04 31.73
N ARG A 48 16.58 17.18 32.04
CA ARG A 48 15.14 17.33 31.78
C ARG A 48 14.78 17.19 30.30
N VAL A 49 15.56 17.80 29.41
CA VAL A 49 15.35 17.72 27.95
C VAL A 49 15.58 16.29 27.44
N ASP A 50 16.61 15.61 27.95
CA ASP A 50 16.90 14.23 27.56
C ASP A 50 15.80 13.27 28.01
N LEU A 51 15.31 13.41 29.24
CA LEU A 51 14.18 12.61 29.75
C LEU A 51 12.87 12.88 28.98
N GLU A 52 12.65 14.13 28.54
CA GLU A 52 11.49 14.48 27.71
C GLU A 52 11.58 13.87 26.31
N MET A 53 12.78 13.82 25.72
CA MET A 53 13.05 13.09 24.48
C MET A 53 12.79 11.59 24.64
N GLN A 54 13.29 10.98 25.71
CA GLN A 54 13.10 9.55 25.99
C GLN A 54 11.62 9.20 26.19
N ARG A 55 10.85 10.05 26.88
CA ARG A 55 9.40 9.90 27.02
C ARG A 55 8.68 9.98 25.67
N ASN A 56 9.03 10.95 24.83
CA ASN A 56 8.44 11.09 23.49
C ASN A 56 8.75 9.89 22.59
N ILE A 57 9.97 9.34 22.66
CA ILE A 57 10.33 8.11 21.94
C ILE A 57 9.48 6.93 22.42
N LEU A 58 9.27 6.79 23.73
CA LEU A 58 8.47 5.71 24.30
C LEU A 58 7.01 5.80 23.86
N THR A 59 6.42 6.99 23.88
CA THR A 59 5.06 7.25 23.35
C THR A 59 4.98 6.90 21.86
N GLN A 60 5.96 7.32 21.04
CA GLN A 60 5.99 6.97 19.62
C GLN A 60 6.13 5.45 19.38
N LEU A 61 6.84 4.72 20.24
CA LEU A 61 6.94 3.26 20.15
C LEU A 61 5.65 2.55 20.56
N GLU A 62 4.80 3.19 21.35
CA GLU A 62 3.46 2.70 21.68
C GLU A 62 2.47 3.01 20.55
N ASP A 63 2.58 4.19 19.94
CA ASP A 63 1.84 4.54 18.72
C ASP A 63 2.24 3.67 17.52
N ARG A 64 3.50 3.21 17.44
CA ARG A 64 3.89 2.17 16.46
C ARG A 64 3.25 0.81 16.73
N LYS A 65 2.85 0.53 17.98
CA LYS A 65 2.05 -0.66 18.30
C LYS A 65 0.61 -0.49 17.81
N LEU A 66 0.08 0.74 17.82
CA LEU A 66 -1.14 1.10 17.09
C LEU A 66 -0.96 0.91 15.58
N GLU A 67 0.17 1.29 14.97
CA GLU A 67 0.46 0.97 13.56
C GLU A 67 0.47 -0.54 13.27
N THR A 68 0.90 -1.39 14.22
CA THR A 68 0.75 -2.85 14.09
C THR A 68 -0.66 -3.36 14.37
N MET A 69 -1.48 -2.67 15.16
CA MET A 69 -2.92 -2.95 15.30
C MET A 69 -3.71 -2.50 14.06
N PHE A 70 -3.22 -1.49 13.35
CA PHE A 70 -3.67 -1.06 12.02
C PHE A 70 -2.88 -1.73 10.89
N ALA A 71 -2.03 -2.73 11.20
CA ALA A 71 -1.50 -3.59 10.16
C ALA A 71 -2.72 -4.19 9.49
N ARG A 72 -2.92 -3.85 8.21
CA ARG A 72 -4.10 -4.22 7.45
C ARG A 72 -4.46 -5.66 7.78
N SER A 73 -5.63 -5.81 8.38
CA SER A 73 -6.30 -7.10 8.45
C SER A 73 -6.14 -7.76 7.08
N LYS A 74 -5.60 -8.98 7.03
CA LYS A 74 -5.62 -9.78 5.80
C LYS A 74 -7.06 -10.12 5.40
N GLU A 75 -8.02 -9.89 6.30
CA GLU A 75 -9.44 -10.00 6.07
C GLU A 75 -10.01 -8.66 5.58
N VAL A 76 -10.84 -8.73 4.55
CA VAL A 76 -11.54 -7.57 4.01
C VAL A 76 -12.66 -7.19 4.97
N GLU A 77 -12.59 -6.00 5.56
CA GLU A 77 -13.65 -5.52 6.44
C GLU A 77 -14.85 -5.02 5.61
N PRO A 78 -16.09 -5.11 6.13
CA PRO A 78 -17.27 -4.56 5.45
C PRO A 78 -17.13 -3.07 5.09
N TRP A 79 -16.39 -2.31 5.89
CA TRP A 79 -16.08 -0.90 5.63
C TRP A 79 -15.19 -0.69 4.39
N ASP A 80 -14.24 -1.59 4.12
CA ASP A 80 -13.37 -1.49 2.95
C ASP A 80 -14.20 -1.66 1.67
N ILE A 81 -15.12 -2.63 1.68
CA ILE A 81 -16.10 -2.84 0.61
C ILE A 81 -17.00 -1.62 0.45
N HIS A 82 -17.51 -1.06 1.56
CA HIS A 82 -18.33 0.15 1.51
C HIS A 82 -17.60 1.34 0.90
N CYS A 83 -16.32 1.54 1.23
CA CYS A 83 -15.50 2.60 0.65
C CYS A 83 -15.30 2.45 -0.86
N LEU A 84 -15.05 1.23 -1.35
CA LEU A 84 -14.84 0.97 -2.77
C LEU A 84 -16.06 1.32 -3.62
N PHE A 85 -17.25 1.06 -3.09
CA PHE A 85 -18.51 1.22 -3.83
C PHE A 85 -19.32 2.45 -3.42
N ARG A 86 -18.77 3.35 -2.56
CA ARG A 86 -19.47 4.52 -2.01
C ARG A 86 -20.06 5.47 -3.06
N LYS A 87 -19.51 5.48 -4.28
CA LYS A 87 -19.95 6.34 -5.39
C LYS A 87 -21.00 5.69 -6.27
N LEU A 88 -21.30 4.42 -6.05
CA LEU A 88 -22.32 3.68 -6.78
C LEU A 88 -23.61 3.71 -5.99
N ASN A 89 -24.71 4.05 -6.66
CA ASN A 89 -26.04 4.01 -6.06
C ASN A 89 -26.56 2.57 -6.04
N ALA A 90 -25.90 1.72 -5.25
CA ALA A 90 -26.29 0.33 -5.08
C ALA A 90 -27.42 0.25 -4.05
N THR A 91 -28.55 -0.34 -4.45
CA THR A 91 -29.67 -0.63 -3.56
C THR A 91 -30.18 -2.04 -3.84
N GLU A 92 -31.07 -2.57 -3.02
CA GLU A 92 -31.72 -3.88 -3.30
C GLU A 92 -32.39 -3.94 -4.68
N ARG A 93 -32.82 -2.79 -5.21
CA ARG A 93 -33.50 -2.67 -6.51
C ARG A 93 -32.55 -2.37 -7.67
N GLN A 94 -31.33 -1.93 -7.37
CA GLN A 94 -30.34 -1.55 -8.36
C GLN A 94 -29.01 -2.22 -8.00
N PRO A 95 -28.84 -3.50 -8.38
CA PRO A 95 -27.65 -4.25 -8.03
C PRO A 95 -26.42 -3.69 -8.76
N LEU A 96 -25.25 -3.89 -8.15
CA LEU A 96 -23.98 -3.56 -8.78
C LEU A 96 -23.75 -4.43 -10.03
N PRO A 97 -23.33 -3.86 -11.17
CA PRO A 97 -22.89 -4.66 -12.29
C PRO A 97 -21.74 -5.59 -11.87
N LEU A 98 -21.83 -6.88 -12.23
CA LEU A 98 -20.86 -7.89 -11.81
C LEU A 98 -19.42 -7.52 -12.16
N ALA A 99 -19.19 -6.93 -13.34
CA ALA A 99 -17.86 -6.48 -13.74
C ALA A 99 -17.32 -5.38 -12.81
N VAL A 100 -18.15 -4.44 -12.38
CA VAL A 100 -17.75 -3.37 -11.43
C VAL A 100 -17.42 -3.97 -10.07
N LEU A 101 -18.24 -4.92 -9.60
CA LEU A 101 -17.99 -5.63 -8.35
C LEU A 101 -16.64 -6.35 -8.39
N MET A 102 -16.37 -7.12 -9.45
CA MET A 102 -15.15 -7.91 -9.59
C MET A 102 -13.91 -7.01 -9.77
N VAL A 103 -14.01 -5.92 -10.54
CA VAL A 103 -12.94 -4.92 -10.64
C VAL A 103 -12.70 -4.24 -9.29
N GLY A 104 -13.75 -3.91 -8.54
CA GLY A 104 -13.62 -3.33 -7.20
C GLY A 104 -12.94 -4.27 -6.23
N ILE A 105 -13.34 -5.54 -6.19
CA ILE A 105 -12.69 -6.57 -5.37
C ILE A 105 -11.22 -6.73 -5.76
N SER A 106 -10.84 -6.53 -7.03
CA SER A 106 -9.44 -6.63 -7.45
C SER A 106 -8.52 -5.66 -6.70
N GLN A 107 -9.03 -4.51 -6.20
CA GLN A 107 -8.27 -3.59 -5.33
C GLN A 107 -7.75 -4.23 -4.05
N LEU A 108 -8.41 -5.28 -3.59
CA LEU A 108 -8.13 -5.93 -2.30
C LEU A 108 -7.31 -7.21 -2.46
N THR A 109 -7.19 -7.73 -3.68
CA THR A 109 -6.57 -9.05 -3.95
C THR A 109 -5.06 -9.03 -4.15
N SER A 110 -4.48 -7.86 -4.44
CA SER A 110 -3.05 -7.70 -4.70
C SER A 110 -2.57 -6.37 -4.15
N ASP A 111 -1.36 -6.28 -3.63
CA ASP A 111 -0.77 -4.99 -3.25
C ASP A 111 -0.19 -4.24 -4.45
N GLU A 112 0.13 -4.96 -5.53
CA GLU A 112 0.74 -4.39 -6.73
C GLU A 112 -0.32 -3.90 -7.72
N LEU A 113 -0.20 -2.64 -8.14
CA LEU A 113 -1.09 -2.04 -9.14
C LEU A 113 -1.25 -2.92 -10.38
N ILE A 114 -0.16 -3.44 -10.91
CA ILE A 114 -0.18 -4.28 -12.12
C ILE A 114 -0.98 -5.55 -11.89
N GLY A 115 -0.88 -6.17 -10.71
CA GLY A 115 -1.70 -7.34 -10.34
C GLY A 115 -3.19 -7.00 -10.27
N LYS A 116 -3.54 -5.87 -9.64
CA LYS A 116 -4.93 -5.37 -9.56
C LYS A 116 -5.53 -5.11 -10.95
N CYS A 117 -4.74 -4.48 -11.81
CA CYS A 117 -5.12 -4.11 -13.17
C CYS A 117 -5.21 -5.33 -14.11
N ASP A 118 -4.38 -6.36 -13.91
CA ASP A 118 -4.44 -7.62 -14.67
C ASP A 118 -5.78 -8.34 -14.47
N ILE A 119 -6.16 -8.54 -13.21
CA ILE A 119 -7.44 -9.16 -12.85
C ILE A 119 -8.60 -8.38 -13.46
N ALA A 120 -8.60 -7.05 -13.29
CA ALA A 120 -9.63 -6.17 -13.84
C ALA A 120 -9.71 -6.26 -15.37
N PHE A 121 -8.57 -6.30 -16.06
CA PHE A 121 -8.49 -6.43 -17.51
C PHE A 121 -9.11 -7.74 -17.99
N ARG A 122 -8.74 -8.87 -17.37
CA ARG A 122 -9.24 -10.20 -17.72
C ARG A 122 -10.75 -10.35 -17.50
N ILE A 123 -11.28 -9.75 -16.44
CA ILE A 123 -12.73 -9.69 -16.17
C ILE A 123 -13.47 -9.01 -17.32
N VAL A 124 -12.97 -7.85 -17.79
CA VAL A 124 -13.62 -7.10 -18.87
C VAL A 124 -13.43 -7.76 -20.24
N ALA A 125 -12.29 -8.44 -20.44
CA ALA A 125 -12.03 -9.21 -21.66
C ALA A 125 -12.94 -10.44 -21.75
N ASN A 126 -13.49 -10.90 -20.61
CA ASN A 126 -14.24 -12.14 -20.50
C ASN A 126 -13.44 -13.36 -21.02
N ASP A 127 -12.13 -13.32 -20.80
CA ASP A 127 -11.17 -14.34 -21.25
C ASP A 127 -10.11 -14.55 -20.17
N LEU A 128 -10.38 -15.55 -19.32
CA LEU A 128 -9.53 -15.89 -18.18
C LEU A 128 -8.41 -16.88 -18.57
N GLU A 129 -8.61 -17.64 -19.64
CA GLU A 129 -7.73 -18.75 -20.04
C GLU A 129 -6.65 -18.32 -21.03
N SER A 130 -6.88 -17.25 -21.80
CA SER A 130 -5.87 -16.71 -22.69
C SER A 130 -4.67 -16.17 -21.93
N SER A 131 -3.46 -16.47 -22.44
CA SER A 131 -2.23 -15.91 -21.91
C SER A 131 -2.15 -14.39 -22.10
N ASP A 132 -2.73 -13.87 -23.18
CA ASP A 132 -2.70 -12.44 -23.53
C ASP A 132 -4.04 -11.98 -24.13
N PRO A 133 -5.09 -11.81 -23.31
CA PRO A 133 -6.39 -11.36 -23.79
C PRO A 133 -6.32 -9.94 -24.36
N GLN A 134 -7.30 -9.59 -25.19
CA GLN A 134 -7.38 -8.28 -25.84
C GLN A 134 -8.68 -7.56 -25.50
N LEU A 135 -8.61 -6.23 -25.42
CA LEU A 135 -9.77 -5.36 -25.29
C LEU A 135 -9.89 -4.47 -26.51
N SER A 136 -11.12 -4.36 -27.04
CA SER A 136 -11.48 -3.27 -27.93
C SER A 136 -11.40 -1.94 -27.19
N SER A 137 -11.26 -0.81 -27.90
CA SER A 137 -11.18 0.49 -27.26
C SER A 137 -12.45 0.83 -26.48
N THR A 138 -13.61 0.37 -26.95
CA THR A 138 -14.88 0.47 -26.21
C THR A 138 -14.83 -0.30 -24.88
N GLN A 139 -14.28 -1.52 -24.88
CA GLN A 139 -14.12 -2.31 -23.66
C GLN A 139 -13.08 -1.70 -22.72
N LEU A 140 -11.99 -1.16 -23.27
CA LEU A 140 -10.97 -0.44 -22.50
C LEU A 140 -11.58 0.78 -21.80
N ILE A 141 -12.38 1.59 -22.49
CA ILE A 141 -13.06 2.75 -21.87
C ILE A 141 -13.93 2.30 -20.70
N LYS A 142 -14.68 1.19 -20.84
CA LYS A 142 -15.48 0.62 -19.75
C LYS A 142 -14.62 0.15 -18.57
N LEU A 143 -13.53 -0.56 -18.83
CA LEU A 143 -12.59 -0.98 -17.80
C LEU A 143 -12.07 0.22 -17.00
N ILE A 144 -11.64 1.27 -17.71
CA ILE A 144 -11.11 2.48 -17.08
C ILE A 144 -12.19 3.20 -16.28
N ASP A 145 -13.43 3.25 -16.77
CA ASP A 145 -14.55 3.80 -16.01
C ASP A 145 -14.77 3.06 -14.69
N TYR A 146 -14.79 1.72 -14.74
CA TYR A 146 -14.90 0.89 -13.53
C TYR A 146 -13.76 1.17 -12.55
N MET A 147 -12.53 1.19 -13.05
CA MET A 147 -11.32 1.47 -12.27
C MET A 147 -11.31 2.88 -11.66
N ILE A 148 -11.85 3.90 -12.34
CA ILE A 148 -12.01 5.26 -11.78
C ILE A 148 -12.99 5.24 -10.62
N VAL A 149 -14.14 4.58 -10.80
CA VAL A 149 -15.19 4.53 -9.78
C VAL A 149 -14.73 3.74 -8.54
N THR A 150 -14.00 2.66 -8.72
CA THR A 150 -13.49 1.80 -7.65
C THR A 150 -12.15 2.27 -7.06
N GLY A 151 -11.61 3.40 -7.52
CA GLY A 151 -10.45 4.04 -6.92
C GLY A 151 -9.09 3.41 -7.26
N HIS A 152 -8.94 2.78 -8.42
CA HIS A 152 -7.64 2.28 -8.90
C HIS A 152 -6.66 3.40 -9.27
N PHE A 153 -7.16 4.61 -9.48
CA PHE A 153 -6.39 5.79 -9.88
C PHE A 153 -6.20 6.74 -8.69
N THR A 154 -4.99 7.29 -8.56
CA THR A 154 -4.74 8.42 -7.67
C THR A 154 -5.40 9.67 -8.22
N THR A 155 -5.76 10.61 -7.35
CA THR A 155 -6.37 11.88 -7.79
C THR A 155 -5.50 12.62 -8.80
N ASP A 156 -4.18 12.62 -8.59
CA ASP A 156 -3.23 13.33 -9.47
C ASP A 156 -3.15 12.71 -10.87
N SER A 157 -3.31 11.38 -11.00
CA SER A 157 -3.34 10.72 -12.31
C SER A 157 -4.53 11.13 -13.18
N LEU A 158 -5.63 11.56 -12.54
CA LEU A 158 -6.85 11.99 -13.22
C LEU A 158 -6.85 13.50 -13.51
N VAL A 159 -5.89 14.27 -13.00
CA VAL A 159 -5.82 15.71 -13.28
C VAL A 159 -4.88 15.97 -14.45
N GLU A 160 -5.40 16.66 -15.47
CA GLU A 160 -4.66 17.14 -16.62
C GLU A 160 -4.52 18.66 -16.55
N ARG A 161 -3.31 19.17 -16.76
CA ARG A 161 -3.11 20.61 -16.96
C ARG A 161 -3.29 20.98 -18.42
N LYS A 162 -4.29 21.81 -18.72
CA LYS A 162 -4.62 22.31 -20.07
C LYS A 162 -3.82 23.53 -20.49
N SER A 163 -3.53 24.44 -19.56
CA SER A 163 -2.74 25.64 -19.85
C SER A 163 -1.79 25.96 -18.71
N TRP A 164 -0.62 26.49 -19.05
CA TRP A 164 0.34 27.00 -18.08
C TRP A 164 0.00 28.42 -17.63
N TRP A 165 -0.55 29.26 -18.52
CA TRP A 165 -0.94 30.63 -18.23
C TRP A 165 -2.13 31.09 -19.09
N PRO A 166 -3.29 31.45 -18.49
CA PRO A 166 -3.64 31.21 -17.09
C PRO A 166 -3.65 29.71 -16.78
N HIS A 167 -3.36 29.35 -15.53
CA HIS A 167 -3.39 27.95 -15.12
C HIS A 167 -4.79 27.37 -15.31
N GLN A 168 -4.91 26.33 -16.13
CA GLN A 168 -6.17 25.62 -16.34
C GLN A 168 -5.97 24.12 -16.15
N PHE A 169 -6.87 23.50 -15.40
CA PHE A 169 -6.87 22.07 -15.12
C PHE A 169 -8.19 21.45 -15.54
N ARG A 170 -8.14 20.19 -15.97
CA ARG A 170 -9.30 19.37 -16.34
C ARG A 170 -9.19 18.02 -15.66
N ILE A 171 -10.30 17.46 -15.22
CA ILE A 171 -10.38 16.07 -14.78
C ILE A 171 -10.54 15.20 -16.03
N ARG A 172 -9.60 14.26 -16.23
CA ARG A 172 -9.67 13.24 -17.27
C ARG A 172 -10.86 12.33 -17.02
N ASN A 173 -11.67 12.10 -18.04
CA ASN A 173 -12.68 11.06 -18.01
C ASN A 173 -12.08 9.71 -18.44
N SER A 174 -12.88 8.65 -18.42
CA SER A 174 -12.45 7.30 -18.82
C SER A 174 -11.94 7.24 -20.26
N PHE A 175 -12.53 8.02 -21.17
CA PHE A 175 -12.08 8.17 -22.55
C PHE A 175 -10.67 8.79 -22.64
N ASP A 176 -10.43 9.89 -21.93
CA ASP A 176 -9.13 10.57 -21.93
C ASP A 176 -7.99 9.66 -21.43
N VAL A 177 -8.28 8.85 -20.41
CA VAL A 177 -7.30 7.89 -19.84
C VAL A 177 -7.09 6.70 -20.77
N ALA A 178 -8.16 6.15 -21.36
CA ALA A 178 -8.04 5.07 -22.36
C ALA A 178 -7.22 5.52 -23.58
N LYS A 179 -7.45 6.75 -24.06
CA LYS A 179 -6.67 7.36 -25.14
C LYS A 179 -5.19 7.42 -24.76
N LEU A 180 -4.87 7.93 -23.57
CA LEU A 180 -3.49 8.04 -23.10
C LEU A 180 -2.78 6.68 -23.06
N LEU A 181 -3.46 5.63 -22.60
CA LEU A 181 -2.93 4.27 -22.58
C LEU A 181 -2.62 3.75 -23.99
N LEU A 182 -3.55 3.94 -24.93
CA LEU A 182 -3.36 3.54 -26.33
C LEU A 182 -2.24 4.32 -27.03
N CYS A 183 -2.11 5.63 -26.75
CA CYS A 183 -0.99 6.43 -27.24
C CYS A 183 0.35 5.94 -26.66
N THR A 184 0.39 5.64 -25.36
CA THR A 184 1.60 5.17 -24.65
C THR A 184 2.02 3.76 -25.11
N ALA A 185 1.04 2.95 -25.51
CA ALA A 185 1.23 1.65 -26.15
C ALA A 185 1.57 1.76 -27.65
N GLU A 186 1.64 2.97 -28.22
CA GLU A 186 1.96 3.23 -29.63
C GLU A 186 0.94 2.62 -30.61
N ILE A 187 -0.31 2.40 -30.16
CA ILE A 187 -1.40 1.82 -30.97
C ILE A 187 -2.10 2.90 -31.79
N ILE A 188 -2.26 4.09 -31.22
CA ILE A 188 -2.88 5.25 -31.87
C ILE A 188 -1.91 6.45 -31.85
N PRO A 189 -1.98 7.35 -32.85
CA PRO A 189 -1.13 8.53 -32.87
C PRO A 189 -1.54 9.53 -31.76
N ASP A 190 -0.55 10.20 -31.18
CA ASP A 190 -0.74 11.16 -30.08
C ASP A 190 -1.58 12.39 -30.49
N THR A 191 -1.62 12.67 -31.79
CA THR A 191 -2.36 13.79 -32.40
C THR A 191 -3.87 13.54 -32.56
N SER A 192 -4.40 12.39 -32.14
CA SER A 192 -5.81 11.96 -32.29
C SER A 192 -6.78 12.80 -31.43
N SER A 193 -6.97 14.07 -31.78
CA SER A 193 -7.52 15.09 -30.88
C SER A 193 -9.04 15.18 -30.83
N SER A 194 -9.78 14.46 -31.67
CA SER A 194 -11.16 14.89 -32.00
C SER A 194 -12.18 13.81 -32.34
N SER A 195 -11.82 12.53 -32.30
CA SER A 195 -12.77 11.43 -32.58
C SER A 195 -13.36 10.88 -31.28
N SER A 196 -14.68 10.69 -31.22
CA SER A 196 -15.36 9.94 -30.14
C SER A 196 -15.02 8.44 -30.14
N LEU A 197 -14.37 7.97 -31.21
CA LEU A 197 -13.90 6.61 -31.39
C LEU A 197 -12.38 6.58 -31.41
N LEU A 198 -11.78 5.75 -30.55
CA LEU A 198 -10.34 5.51 -30.52
C LEU A 198 -10.02 4.49 -31.61
N THR A 199 -9.50 4.99 -32.73
CA THR A 199 -9.17 4.20 -33.92
C THR A 199 -7.68 4.24 -34.23
N THR A 200 -7.18 3.16 -34.83
CA THR A 200 -5.84 3.08 -35.43
C THR A 200 -5.70 4.00 -36.64
N ALA A 201 -4.47 4.17 -37.14
CA ALA A 201 -4.18 5.06 -38.27
C ALA A 201 -4.92 4.69 -39.58
N ASP A 202 -5.32 3.43 -39.72
CA ASP A 202 -6.11 2.90 -40.84
C ASP A 202 -7.64 2.91 -40.58
N GLY A 203 -8.09 3.53 -39.49
CA GLY A 203 -9.50 3.74 -39.19
C GLY A 203 -10.23 2.56 -38.54
N ARG A 204 -9.52 1.49 -38.15
CA ARG A 204 -10.09 0.37 -37.39
C ARG A 204 -10.22 0.71 -35.90
N GLU A 205 -11.15 0.06 -35.20
CA GLU A 205 -11.23 0.19 -33.74
C GLU A 205 -9.91 -0.28 -33.11
N ALA A 206 -9.32 0.56 -32.26
CA ALA A 206 -8.09 0.21 -31.58
C ALA A 206 -8.33 -0.96 -30.62
N THR A 207 -7.39 -1.90 -30.59
CA THR A 207 -7.37 -3.01 -29.64
C THR A 207 -6.06 -2.97 -28.86
N ILE A 208 -6.10 -3.34 -27.59
CA ILE A 208 -4.92 -3.42 -26.72
C ILE A 208 -4.86 -4.81 -26.10
N SER A 209 -3.70 -5.44 -26.13
CA SER A 209 -3.45 -6.69 -25.39
C SER A 209 -3.12 -6.41 -23.92
N LEU A 210 -3.27 -7.43 -23.07
CA LEU A 210 -2.91 -7.34 -21.67
C LEU A 210 -1.42 -6.97 -21.49
N SER A 211 -0.53 -7.56 -22.29
CA SER A 211 0.90 -7.24 -22.30
C SER A 211 1.16 -5.75 -22.60
N GLN A 212 0.57 -5.23 -23.68
CA GLN A 212 0.67 -3.82 -24.07
C GLN A 212 0.09 -2.88 -23.01
N PHE A 213 -1.02 -3.27 -22.39
CA PHE A 213 -1.65 -2.50 -21.32
C PHE A 213 -0.76 -2.40 -20.07
N LYS A 214 -0.16 -3.52 -19.64
CA LYS A 214 0.78 -3.55 -18.52
C LYS A 214 2.01 -2.69 -18.79
N ASP A 215 2.55 -2.77 -20.00
CA ASP A 215 3.71 -1.97 -20.41
C ASP A 215 3.37 -0.47 -20.42
N ALA A 216 2.20 -0.09 -20.94
CA ALA A 216 1.73 1.29 -20.93
C ALA A 216 1.53 1.81 -19.49
N LEU A 217 0.92 1.01 -18.60
CA LEU A 217 0.79 1.35 -17.19
C LEU A 217 2.15 1.53 -16.51
N ASN A 218 3.12 0.66 -16.80
CA ASN A 218 4.47 0.78 -16.26
C ASN A 218 5.17 2.05 -16.73
N LYS A 219 5.08 2.38 -18.03
CA LYS A 219 5.61 3.64 -18.60
C LYS A 219 4.98 4.87 -17.90
N LEU A 220 3.66 4.87 -17.70
CA LEU A 220 2.96 5.96 -17.01
C LEU A 220 3.24 6.01 -15.49
N ALA A 221 3.40 4.86 -14.84
CA ALA A 221 3.75 4.77 -13.43
C ALA A 221 5.18 5.27 -13.17
N GLN A 222 6.12 4.97 -14.07
CA GLN A 222 7.47 5.54 -14.08
C GLN A 222 7.43 7.06 -14.33
N ALA A 223 6.46 7.55 -15.10
CA ALA A 223 6.19 8.98 -15.25
C ALA A 223 5.58 9.63 -13.98
N LYS A 224 5.49 8.90 -12.86
CA LYS A 224 4.96 9.27 -11.52
C LYS A 224 3.43 9.26 -11.36
N TRP A 225 2.65 8.83 -12.34
CA TRP A 225 1.20 9.05 -12.30
C TRP A 225 0.50 8.12 -11.31
N TYR A 226 1.00 6.89 -11.16
CA TYR A 226 0.30 5.85 -10.40
C TYR A 226 0.92 5.52 -9.03
N TYR A 227 2.19 5.87 -8.80
CA TYR A 227 3.00 5.26 -7.73
C TYR A 227 3.18 6.11 -6.46
N GLU A 228 2.69 7.36 -6.40
CA GLU A 228 3.05 8.24 -5.27
C GLU A 228 2.45 7.85 -3.91
N TYR A 229 1.54 6.88 -3.81
CA TYR A 229 1.09 6.37 -2.51
C TYR A 229 1.98 5.26 -1.93
N ALA A 230 2.69 4.47 -2.74
CA ALA A 230 3.51 3.34 -2.29
C ALA A 230 5.01 3.66 -2.14
N LYS A 231 5.49 4.79 -2.69
CA LYS A 231 6.89 5.26 -2.63
C LYS A 231 7.12 6.45 -1.73
N GLN A 232 6.26 6.67 -0.75
CA GLN A 232 6.48 7.74 0.19
C GLN A 232 7.80 7.51 0.95
N PRO A 233 8.78 8.43 0.91
CA PRO A 233 10.09 8.24 1.53
C PRO A 233 10.03 7.94 3.03
N TRP A 234 8.95 8.30 3.72
CA TRP A 234 8.75 7.96 5.12
C TRP A 234 8.47 6.45 5.35
N LEU A 235 7.92 5.72 4.37
CA LEU A 235 7.68 4.27 4.44
C LEU A 235 8.94 3.45 4.15
N GLN A 236 9.87 3.95 3.32
CA GLN A 236 11.18 3.33 3.11
C GLN A 236 12.19 3.72 4.20
N GLY A 237 12.20 4.99 4.60
CA GLY A 237 13.09 5.49 5.65
C GLY A 237 12.83 4.85 7.02
N THR A 238 11.61 4.39 7.29
CA THR A 238 11.28 3.65 8.52
C THR A 238 11.78 2.20 8.49
N LYS A 239 11.69 1.52 7.33
CA LYS A 239 12.23 0.16 7.16
C LYS A 239 13.76 0.13 7.22
N GLU A 240 14.44 1.09 6.60
CA GLU A 240 15.91 1.16 6.59
C GLU A 240 16.47 1.62 7.95
N LYS A 241 15.86 2.63 8.59
CA LYS A 241 16.24 3.01 9.96
C LYS A 241 15.95 1.89 10.97
N GLY A 242 14.87 1.14 10.80
CA GLY A 242 14.56 -0.02 11.65
C GLY A 242 15.64 -1.10 11.55
N LYS A 243 16.05 -1.47 10.33
CA LYS A 243 17.13 -2.43 10.11
C LYS A 243 18.48 -1.95 10.65
N GLN A 244 18.79 -0.66 10.51
CA GLN A 244 20.03 -0.09 11.03
C GLN A 244 20.02 -0.10 12.58
N MET A 245 18.92 0.32 13.20
CA MET A 245 18.79 0.30 14.66
C MET A 245 18.84 -1.12 15.25
N GLU A 246 18.26 -2.12 14.57
CA GLU A 246 18.34 -3.51 15.01
C GLU A 246 19.78 -4.06 14.92
N LYS A 247 20.52 -3.67 13.89
CA LYS A 247 21.93 -4.03 13.72
C LYS A 247 22.79 -3.39 14.81
N ASP A 248 22.60 -2.09 15.06
CA ASP A 248 23.32 -1.34 16.08
C ASP A 248 22.99 -1.86 17.50
N ALA A 249 21.76 -2.29 17.75
CA ALA A 249 21.34 -2.88 19.02
C ALA A 249 21.98 -4.27 19.24
N LYS A 250 22.04 -5.12 18.20
CA LYS A 250 22.72 -6.42 18.26
C LYS A 250 24.23 -6.25 18.49
N GLU A 251 24.84 -5.26 17.85
CA GLU A 251 26.28 -4.97 18.00
C GLU A 251 26.59 -4.43 19.42
N LYS A 252 25.73 -3.57 19.98
CA LYS A 252 25.83 -3.15 21.40
C LYS A 252 25.67 -4.28 22.40
N ALA A 253 24.74 -5.22 22.14
CA ALA A 253 24.54 -6.38 23.01
C ALA A 253 25.71 -7.37 22.99
N LEU A 254 26.45 -7.42 21.87
CA LEU A 254 27.69 -8.21 21.76
C LEU A 254 28.88 -7.54 22.47
N LEU A 255 28.93 -6.21 22.51
CA LEU A 255 30.00 -5.44 23.16
C LEU A 255 29.84 -5.32 24.69
N HIS A 256 28.61 -5.40 25.20
CA HIS A 256 28.30 -5.40 26.62
C HIS A 256 27.39 -6.59 26.97
N PRO A 257 27.95 -7.82 27.07
CA PRO A 257 27.18 -8.92 27.61
C PRO A 257 26.73 -8.55 29.04
N PRO A 258 25.47 -8.82 29.41
CA PRO A 258 24.98 -8.46 30.74
C PRO A 258 25.82 -9.18 31.78
N GLU A 259 26.55 -8.42 32.59
CA GLU A 259 27.27 -8.95 33.76
C GLU A 259 26.25 -9.69 34.63
N GLN A 260 26.55 -10.97 34.87
CA GLN A 260 25.76 -11.81 35.76
C GLN A 260 25.74 -11.16 37.15
N LEU A 261 24.57 -10.64 37.53
CA LEU A 261 24.28 -10.21 38.89
C LEU A 261 24.42 -11.41 39.83
N THR A 262 25.60 -11.58 40.41
CA THR A 262 25.84 -12.50 41.51
C THR A 262 25.03 -12.04 42.72
N SER A 263 24.13 -12.91 43.16
CA SER A 263 23.33 -12.79 44.37
C SER A 263 24.20 -12.62 45.62
N HIS A 264 24.10 -11.46 46.28
CA HIS A 264 24.45 -11.34 47.69
C HIS A 264 23.18 -11.10 48.51
N THR A 265 22.55 -12.21 48.88
CA THR A 265 21.68 -12.29 50.06
C THR A 265 22.60 -12.28 51.28
N GLN A 266 22.69 -11.15 52.00
CA GLN A 266 23.23 -11.14 53.35
C GLN A 266 22.09 -11.23 54.36
N THR A 267 21.92 -12.45 54.85
CA THR A 267 21.36 -12.75 56.17
C THR A 267 22.39 -12.31 57.21
N GLN A 268 22.00 -11.51 58.21
CA GLN A 268 22.43 -11.73 59.59
C GLN A 268 21.60 -10.91 60.58
N GLN A 269 20.93 -11.66 61.46
CA GLN A 269 20.46 -11.22 62.77
C GLN A 269 21.64 -11.06 63.71
N ALA A 270 21.65 -10.00 64.52
CA ALA A 270 21.91 -9.99 65.96
C ALA A 270 21.43 -8.66 66.52
#